data_AF-A0A352VR02-F1
#
_entry.id   AF-A0A352VR02-F1
#
_cell.length_a   1.000
_cell.length_b   1.000
_cell.length_c   1.000
_cell.angle_alpha   90.00
_cell.angle_beta   90.00
_cell.angle_gamma   90.00
#
_symmetry.space_group_name_H-M   'P 1'
#
loop_
_entity.id
_entity.type
_entity.pdbx_description
1 polymer ?
#
loop_
_entity_poly.entity_id
_entity_poly.type
_entity_poly.pdbx_seq_one_letter_code
_entity_poly.pdbx_strand_id
1 'polypeptide(L)' 'MTTTIRPSRASDREELVRMVTTLWPDATENDVEKMLALPPAEGIVLVAERGDGTLGGFAEIGTRKYAEGCDTSPVAYL' A
#
# COMPACT_ATOMS: atom_id res chain seq x y z
N MET A 1 19.61 8.34 9.29
CA MET A 1 18.22 7.88 9.16
C MET A 1 18.21 6.78 8.13
N THR A 2 17.81 5.57 8.51
CA THR A 2 17.79 4.41 7.60
C THR A 2 16.34 4.10 7.29
N THR A 3 15.97 4.18 6.02
CA THR A 3 14.63 3.81 5.57
C THR A 3 14.55 2.31 5.36
N THR A 4 13.54 1.65 5.93
CA THR A 4 13.27 0.22 5.72
C THR A 4 11.93 0.05 5.02
N ILE A 5 11.88 -0.83 4.01
CA ILE A 5 10.62 -1.20 3.33
C ILE A 5 10.11 -2.50 3.96
N ARG A 6 8.82 -2.53 4.34
CA ARG A 6 8.17 -3.70 4.92
C ARG A 6 6.68 -3.75 4.56
N PRO A 7 6.01 -4.91 4.71
CA PRO A 7 4.56 -4.96 4.70
C PRO A 7 3.95 -4.04 5.75
N SER A 8 2.81 -3.44 5.43
CA SER A 8 2.01 -2.68 6.39
C SER A 8 1.47 -3.60 7.48
N ARG A 9 1.14 -3.00 8.62
CA ARG A 9 0.54 -3.63 9.79
C ARG A 9 -0.67 -2.82 10.20
N ALA A 10 -1.55 -3.41 11.00
CA ALA A 10 -2.74 -2.70 11.53
C ALA A 10 -2.38 -1.40 12.27
N SER A 11 -1.21 -1.35 12.93
CA SER A 11 -0.71 -0.15 13.62
C SER A 11 -0.31 0.99 12.68
N ASP A 12 -0.12 0.73 11.39
CA ASP A 12 0.27 1.75 10.41
C ASP A 12 -0.93 2.56 9.89
N ARG A 13 -2.15 2.20 10.31
CA ARG A 13 -3.42 2.77 9.83
C ARG A 13 -3.43 4.29 9.82
N GLU A 14 -3.11 4.91 10.96
CA GLU A 14 -3.18 6.37 11.10
C GLU A 14 -2.19 7.09 10.17
N GLU A 15 -0.98 6.55 10.03
CA GLU A 15 0.03 7.07 9.12
C GLU A 15 -0.34 6.87 7.65
N LEU A 16 -0.99 5.75 7.31
CA LEU A 16 -1.52 5.51 5.96
C LEU A 16 -2.66 6.47 5.63
N VAL A 17 -3.61 6.70 6.55
CA VAL A 17 -4.66 7.72 6.39
C VAL A 17 -4.04 9.09 6.18
N ARG A 18 -3.06 9.48 7.00
CA ARG A 18 -2.33 10.74 6.83
C ARG A 18 -1.71 10.86 5.44
N MET A 19 -0.98 9.83 4.97
CA MET A 19 -0.31 9.88 3.67
C MET A 19 -1.29 9.86 2.49
N VAL A 20 -2.32 9.01 2.53
CA VAL A 20 -3.34 8.89 1.48
C VAL A 20 -4.11 10.20 1.33
N THR A 21 -4.62 10.77 2.43
CA THR A 21 -5.37 12.03 2.40
C THR A 21 -4.49 13.25 2.06
N THR A 22 -3.17 13.16 2.27
CA THR A 22 -2.22 14.19 1.81
C THR A 22 -2.03 14.15 0.29
N LEU A 23 -2.00 12.95 -0.32
CA LEU A 23 -1.82 12.77 -1.76
C LEU A 23 -3.13 12.99 -2.53
N TRP A 24 -4.25 12.54 -1.97
CA TRP A 24 -5.58 12.63 -2.56
C TRP A 24 -6.56 13.23 -1.56
N PRO A 25 -6.86 14.54 -1.66
CA PRO A 25 -7.73 15.23 -0.69
C PRO A 25 -9.15 14.68 -0.57
N ASP A 26 -9.65 13.99 -1.61
CA ASP A 26 -10.99 13.38 -1.63
C ASP A 26 -11.00 11.94 -1.10
N ALA A 27 -9.83 11.36 -0.80
CA ALA A 27 -9.74 10.01 -0.26
C ALA A 27 -10.29 9.97 1.17
N THR A 28 -10.96 8.87 1.51
CA THR A 28 -11.57 8.66 2.82
C THR A 28 -10.81 7.63 3.62
N GLU A 29 -11.01 7.60 4.95
CA GLU A 29 -10.48 6.52 5.79
C GLU A 29 -10.95 5.14 5.30
N ASN A 30 -12.18 5.05 4.79
CA ASN A 30 -12.73 3.82 4.24
C ASN A 30 -11.99 3.33 2.99
N ASP A 31 -11.35 4.21 2.22
CA ASP A 31 -10.52 3.81 1.09
C ASP A 31 -9.22 3.15 1.58
N VAL A 32 -8.66 3.64 2.70
CA VAL A 32 -7.53 3.00 3.38
C VAL A 32 -7.92 1.64 3.97
N GLU A 33 -9.11 1.53 4.56
CA GLU A 33 -9.60 0.24 5.07
C GLU A 33 -9.74 -0.80 3.96
N LYS A 34 -10.29 -0.42 2.80
CA LYS A 34 -10.39 -1.33 1.65
C LYS A 34 -9.03 -1.79 1.16
N MET A 35 -8.07 -0.86 1.06
CA MET A 35 -6.69 -1.15 0.70
C MET A 35 -6.03 -2.13 1.69
N LEU A 36 -6.26 -1.96 2.99
CA LEU A 36 -5.71 -2.83 4.04
C LEU A 36 -6.44 -4.17 4.18
N ALA A 37 -7.69 -4.26 3.74
CA ALA A 37 -8.52 -5.46 3.80
C ALA A 37 -8.29 -6.42 2.61
N LEU A 38 -7.46 -6.05 1.63
CA LEU A 38 -7.13 -6.93 0.51
C LEU A 38 -6.53 -8.26 1.01
N PRO A 39 -7.04 -9.41 0.53
CA PRO A 39 -6.43 -10.69 0.85
C PRO A 39 -4.95 -10.72 0.42
N PRO A 40 -4.04 -11.34 1.20
CA PRO A 40 -2.62 -11.42 0.83
C PRO A 40 -2.35 -12.10 -0.51
N ALA A 41 -3.29 -12.93 -1.00
CA ALA A 41 -3.21 -13.56 -2.31
C ALA A 41 -3.56 -12.60 -3.46
N GLU A 42 -4.24 -11.49 -3.17
CA GLU A 42 -4.74 -10.52 -4.15
C GLU A 42 -3.94 -9.22 -4.13
N GLY A 43 -3.27 -8.90 -3.02
CA GLY A 43 -2.42 -7.72 -2.93
C GLY A 43 -1.63 -7.60 -1.62
N ILE A 44 -0.81 -6.56 -1.56
CA ILE A 44 0.01 -6.17 -0.41
C ILE A 44 0.24 -4.67 -0.40
N VAL A 45 0.18 -4.05 0.78
CA VAL A 45 0.64 -2.67 0.98
C VAL A 45 2.03 -2.71 1.59
N LEU A 46 3.00 -2.10 0.94
CA LEU A 46 4.33 -1.87 1.48
C LEU A 46 4.41 -0.45 2.05
N VAL A 47 5.17 -0.29 3.13
CA VAL A 47 5.42 1.01 3.77
C VAL A 47 6.92 1.25 3.90
N ALA A 48 7.31 2.51 3.81
CA ALA A 48 8.67 2.98 4.07
C ALA A 48 8.76 3.57 5.48
N GLU A 49 9.39 2.85 6.41
CA GLU A 49 9.60 3.29 7.79
C GLU A 49 10.90 4.10 7.90
N ARG A 50 10.84 5.30 8.48
CA ARG A 50 11.97 6.26 8.56
C ARG A 50 12.96 6.01 9.71
N GLY A 51 12.67 5.02 10.57
CA GLY A 51 13.50 4.63 11.71
C GLY A 51 13.26 5.43 13.00
N ASP A 52 12.35 6.40 12.96
CA ASP A 52 11.82 7.14 14.12
C ASP A 52 10.39 6.71 14.49
N GLY A 53 9.93 5.60 13.90
CA GLY A 53 8.56 5.10 14.03
C GLY A 53 7.55 5.77 13.08
N THR A 54 7.96 6.74 12.25
CA THR A 54 7.07 7.37 11.26
C THR A 54 7.18 6.73 9.88
N LEU A 55 6.11 6.88 9.08
CA LEU A 55 6.09 6.42 7.70
C LEU A 55 6.36 7.55 6.71
N GLY A 56 7.22 7.25 5.74
CA GLY A 56 7.65 8.17 4.70
C GLY A 56 7.05 7.93 3.32
N GLY A 57 6.35 6.83 3.14
CA GLY A 57 5.71 6.47 1.88
C GLY A 57 5.04 5.11 1.98
N PHE A 58 4.22 4.80 0.99
CA PHE A 58 3.56 3.51 0.84
C PHE A 58 3.41 3.15 -0.64
N ALA A 59 3.17 1.87 -0.92
CA ALA A 59 2.93 1.32 -2.24
C ALA A 59 1.89 0.20 -2.12
N GLU A 60 0.73 0.35 -2.75
CA GLU A 60 -0.30 -0.69 -2.84
C GLU A 60 -0.07 -1.51 -4.11
N ILE A 61 0.18 -2.81 -3.94
CA ILE A 61 0.42 -3.74 -5.04
C ILE A 61 -0.75 -4.71 -5.06
N GLY A 62 -1.44 -4.80 -6.19
CA GLY A 62 -2.51 -5.77 -6.42
C GLY A 62 -2.14 -6.80 -7.48
N THR A 63 -3.09 -7.67 -7.77
CA THR A 63 -3.02 -8.59 -8.93
C THR A 63 -4.09 -8.22 -9.95
N ARG A 64 -3.75 -8.36 -11.24
CA ARG A 64 -4.70 -8.25 -12.35
C ARG A 64 -4.69 -9.54 -13.16
N LYS A 65 -5.82 -9.85 -13.79
CA LYS A 65 -5.91 -10.97 -14.72
C LYS A 65 -5.01 -10.77 -15.95
N TYR A 66 -4.79 -9.52 -16.35
CA TYR A 66 -4.07 -9.16 -17.55
C TYR A 66 -3.40 -7.78 -17.41
N ALA A 67 -2.22 -7.64 -18.00
CA ALA A 67 -1.58 -6.38 -18.33
C ALA A 67 -0.87 -6.52 -19.68
N GLU A 68 -0.81 -5.43 -20.43
CA GLU A 68 -0.18 -5.41 -21.75
C GLU A 68 1.32 -5.74 -21.64
N GLY A 69 1.79 -6.63 -22.54
CA GLY A 69 3.19 -7.07 -22.56
C GLY A 69 3.54 -8.16 -21.53
N CYS A 70 2.56 -8.74 -20.83
CA CYS A 70 2.79 -9.89 -19.95
C CYS A 70 2.36 -11.21 -20.60
N ASP A 71 3.23 -12.20 -20.55
CA ASP A 71 2.98 -13.57 -21.03
C ASP A 71 2.40 -14.49 -19.93
N THR A 72 2.28 -14.00 -18.70
CA THR A 72 1.79 -14.74 -17.51
C THR A 72 0.50 -14.15 -16.95
N SER A 73 -0.24 -14.95 -16.19
CA SER A 73 -1.44 -14.50 -15.46
C SER A 73 -1.61 -15.30 -14.17
N PRO A 74 -2.01 -14.68 -13.04
CA PRO A 74 -2.21 -13.24 -12.85
C PRO A 74 -0.89 -12.45 -12.86
N VAL A 75 -0.98 -11.13 -13.03
CA VAL A 75 0.16 -10.23 -13.05
C VAL A 75 0.11 -9.29 -11.85
N ALA A 76 1.28 -9.01 -11.26
CA ALA A 76 1.39 -7.95 -10.26
C ALA A 76 1.18 -6.58 -10.91
N TYR A 77 0.49 -5.69 -10.20
CA TYR A 77 0.20 -4.33 -10.66
C TYR A 77 0.39 -3.37 -9.49
N LEU A 78 1.10 -2.27 -9.73
CA LEU A 78 1.31 -1.16 -8.79
C LEU A 78 0.52 0.05 -9.30
#